data_AF-A0A1B7N4V6-F1
#
_entry.id   AF-A0A1B7N4V6-F1
#
_cell.length_a   1.000
_cell.length_b   1.000
_cell.length_c   1.000
_cell.angle_alpha   90.00
_cell.angle_beta   90.00
_cell.angle_gamma   90.00
#
_symmetry.space_group_name_H-M   'P 1'
#
loop_
_entity.id
_entity.type
_entity.pdbx_description
1 polymer ?
#
loop_
_entity_poly.entity_id
_entity_poly.type
_entity_poly.pdbx_seq_one_letter_code
_entity_poly.pdbx_strand_id
1 'polypeptide(L)'
;MKRTSGILVAYSSSEEDAPTNIPARKKRRLPSLASSLVIAVPVDDPALHQGRIRATPHVDGQYAAHVYIPLVVHPKTALYSLLEEVLDVTKEMVPVAHAIGDINSCSRNNSDAVVNSSRRARELHLSLSRPIFLRVHQREEFKQAIRLIASRQAPFQASFATFSEFTNDERTRAFLSIEVGAGHHELRNMLSALSPTLQSLHQRDFYNQPRFHVSIAWALLDPDTSMNGNVDARGQPGTYEGATPTEGTSDSSGDNGESSKEPRVERFRSIPRFPSELIPTLHQRFGARVSSEHTGGFNADTVAVKIGKDIFSWPLRGSHIH
;
A
#
# COMPACT_ATOMS: atom_id res chain seq x y z
N MET A 1 -43.69 37.59 20.92
CA MET A 1 -44.77 37.55 19.90
C MET A 1 -44.27 38.21 18.61
N LYS A 2 -44.36 37.49 17.48
CA LYS A 2 -44.50 37.92 16.05
C LYS A 2 -43.44 38.91 15.48
N ARG A 3 -42.51 38.52 14.58
CA ARG A 3 -42.63 38.36 13.09
C ARG A 3 -43.41 39.54 12.46
N THR A 4 -42.98 40.28 11.42
CA THR A 4 -42.37 39.85 10.14
C THR A 4 -42.25 41.04 9.15
N SER A 5 -41.37 40.93 8.13
CA SER A 5 -41.47 41.48 6.75
C SER A 5 -41.22 42.98 6.52
N GLY A 6 -40.38 43.47 5.61
CA GLY A 6 -39.96 42.93 4.30
C GLY A 6 -40.72 43.65 3.20
N ILE A 7 -40.31 44.87 2.82
CA ILE A 7 -40.92 45.62 1.70
C ILE A 7 -40.22 45.21 0.41
N LEU A 8 -40.95 44.41 -0.38
CA LEU A 8 -40.73 44.17 -1.79
C LEU A 8 -41.03 45.46 -2.58
N VAL A 9 -40.11 45.84 -3.48
CA VAL A 9 -40.44 46.71 -4.60
C VAL A 9 -40.75 45.81 -5.80
N ALA A 10 -41.97 45.90 -6.29
CA ALA A 10 -42.43 45.26 -7.51
C ALA A 10 -42.03 46.11 -8.73
N TYR A 11 -41.42 45.48 -9.74
CA TYR A 11 -41.40 46.02 -11.09
C TYR A 11 -41.81 44.92 -12.07
N SER A 12 -42.80 45.26 -12.89
CA SER A 12 -43.54 44.41 -13.81
C SER A 12 -42.69 43.66 -14.82
N SER A 13 -43.12 42.43 -15.07
CA SER A 13 -42.85 41.67 -16.29
C SER A 13 -43.43 42.40 -17.50
N SER A 14 -42.61 42.59 -18.53
CA SER A 14 -43.05 42.80 -19.92
C SER A 14 -42.20 41.88 -20.79
N GLU A 15 -42.77 40.74 -21.15
CA GLU A 15 -42.33 39.92 -22.27
C GLU A 15 -42.92 40.53 -23.55
N GLU A 16 -42.05 40.95 -24.48
CA GLU A 16 -42.33 40.84 -25.91
C GLU A 16 -41.08 40.31 -26.61
N ASP A 17 -41.28 39.20 -27.30
CA ASP A 17 -40.31 38.44 -28.09
C ASP A 17 -39.78 39.26 -29.27
N ALA A 18 -38.45 39.37 -29.37
CA ALA A 18 -37.75 39.62 -30.63
C ALA A 18 -36.42 38.84 -30.64
N PRO A 19 -36.19 37.91 -31.58
CA PRO A 19 -35.00 37.08 -31.59
C PRO A 19 -33.79 37.90 -32.08
N THR A 20 -32.98 38.39 -31.15
CA THR A 20 -31.67 38.98 -31.47
C THR A 20 -30.65 37.86 -31.66
N ASN A 21 -30.35 37.56 -32.92
CA ASN A 21 -29.31 36.62 -33.32
C ASN A 21 -27.91 37.23 -33.06
N ILE A 22 -27.41 37.08 -31.84
CA ILE A 22 -26.02 37.42 -31.47
C ILE A 22 -25.19 36.12 -31.51
N PRO A 23 -24.19 35.97 -32.39
CA PRO A 23 -23.37 34.76 -32.42
C PRO A 23 -22.56 34.65 -31.13
N ALA A 24 -22.72 33.54 -30.42
CA ALA A 24 -21.99 33.22 -29.20
C ALA A 24 -20.47 33.33 -29.44
N ARG A 25 -19.81 34.27 -28.74
CA ARG A 25 -18.35 34.40 -28.75
C ARG A 25 -17.75 33.09 -28.23
N LYS A 26 -17.07 32.35 -29.12
CA LYS A 26 -16.30 31.16 -28.76
C LYS A 26 -15.25 31.56 -27.70
N LYS A 27 -15.33 30.98 -26.51
CA LYS A 27 -14.29 31.11 -25.47
C LYS A 27 -12.99 30.59 -26.10
N ARG A 28 -12.01 31.48 -26.32
CA ARG A 28 -10.68 31.10 -26.82
C ARG A 28 -10.10 30.11 -25.81
N ARG A 29 -9.93 28.85 -26.22
CA ARG A 29 -9.26 27.86 -25.38
C ARG A 29 -7.80 28.29 -25.24
N LEU A 30 -7.28 28.20 -24.02
CA LEU A 30 -5.86 28.44 -23.74
C LEU A 30 -5.02 27.57 -24.69
N PRO A 31 -3.89 28.09 -25.21
CA PRO A 31 -2.97 27.29 -26.01
C PRO A 31 -2.53 26.07 -25.19
N SER A 32 -2.51 24.89 -25.82
CA SER A 32 -2.04 23.67 -25.16
C SER A 32 -0.57 23.85 -24.77
N LEU A 33 -0.21 23.47 -23.54
CA LEU A 33 1.17 23.53 -23.08
C LEU A 33 2.08 22.73 -24.04
N ALA A 34 3.24 23.29 -24.36
CA ALA A 34 4.21 22.64 -25.22
C ALA A 34 4.60 21.29 -24.63
N SER A 35 4.69 20.25 -25.47
CA SER A 35 5.02 18.88 -25.04
C SER A 35 6.37 18.77 -24.32
N SER A 36 7.26 19.76 -24.49
CA SER A 36 8.54 19.88 -23.77
C SER A 36 8.41 20.33 -22.31
N LEU A 37 7.25 20.87 -21.90
CA LEU A 37 6.94 21.27 -20.52
C LEU A 37 6.13 20.21 -19.77
N VAL A 38 5.70 19.15 -20.47
CA VAL A 38 5.00 18.01 -19.87
C VAL A 38 6.06 17.07 -19.32
N ILE A 39 6.30 17.14 -18.01
CA ILE A 39 7.12 16.14 -17.32
C ILE A 39 6.39 14.80 -17.46
N ALA A 40 7.07 13.80 -18.03
CA ALA A 40 6.51 12.46 -18.16
C ALA A 40 6.25 11.89 -16.75
N VAL A 41 4.96 11.79 -16.38
CA VAL A 41 4.56 11.11 -15.15
C VAL A 41 5.05 9.66 -15.26
N PRO A 42 5.83 9.15 -14.30
CA PRO A 42 6.26 7.76 -14.32
C PRO A 42 5.04 6.83 -14.40
N VAL A 43 4.98 5.99 -15.43
CA VAL A 43 3.95 4.97 -15.56
C VAL A 43 4.14 3.94 -14.45
N ASP A 44 3.14 3.77 -13.59
CA ASP A 44 3.16 2.81 -12.49
C ASP A 44 2.88 1.41 -13.04
N ASP A 45 3.93 0.69 -13.44
CA ASP A 45 3.84 -0.69 -13.90
C ASP A 45 3.77 -1.66 -12.71
N PRO A 46 2.63 -2.35 -12.48
CA PRO A 46 2.50 -3.30 -11.38
C PRO A 46 3.51 -4.44 -11.45
N ALA A 47 4.02 -4.79 -12.65
CA ALA A 47 5.02 -5.83 -12.82
C ALA A 47 6.33 -5.53 -12.08
N LEU A 48 6.72 -4.26 -12.03
CA LEU A 48 7.91 -3.80 -11.30
C LEU A 48 7.71 -3.77 -9.78
N HIS A 49 6.49 -4.03 -9.32
CA HIS A 49 6.10 -3.90 -7.93
C HIS A 49 5.41 -5.16 -7.39
N GLN A 50 5.66 -6.35 -7.96
CA GLN A 50 5.03 -7.60 -7.50
C GLN A 50 3.49 -7.54 -7.55
N GLY A 51 2.92 -6.87 -8.56
CA GLY A 51 1.48 -6.68 -8.74
C GLY A 51 0.88 -5.63 -7.82
N ARG A 52 1.70 -4.90 -7.06
CA ARG A 52 1.25 -3.81 -6.20
C ARG A 52 0.84 -2.61 -7.06
N ILE A 53 -0.45 -2.30 -7.03
CA ILE A 53 -1.01 -1.07 -7.59
C ILE A 53 -1.01 0.02 -6.52
N ARG A 54 -0.64 1.26 -6.88
CA ARG A 54 -0.75 2.42 -5.98
C ARG A 54 -2.20 2.88 -5.88
N ALA A 55 -2.67 3.12 -4.65
CA ALA A 55 -3.99 3.71 -4.40
C ALA A 55 -4.07 5.19 -4.81
N THR A 56 -2.95 5.92 -4.69
CA THR A 56 -2.84 7.32 -5.10
C THR A 56 -1.81 7.48 -6.21
N PRO A 57 -2.13 8.20 -7.30
CA PRO A 57 -1.18 8.45 -8.37
C PRO A 57 -0.04 9.35 -7.87
N HIS A 58 1.12 9.23 -8.49
CA HIS A 58 2.22 10.15 -8.21
C HIS A 58 1.81 11.57 -8.64
N VAL A 59 2.02 12.53 -7.75
CA VAL A 59 1.83 13.96 -8.03
C VAL A 59 3.18 14.65 -7.85
N ASP A 60 3.62 15.37 -8.87
CA ASP A 60 4.90 16.08 -8.84
C ASP A 60 4.96 17.04 -7.63
N GLY A 61 6.04 16.94 -6.86
CA GLY A 61 6.22 17.72 -5.64
C GLY A 61 5.55 17.16 -4.38
N GLN A 62 4.86 16.01 -4.48
CA GLN A 62 4.27 15.27 -3.35
C GLN A 62 5.00 13.95 -3.11
N TYR A 63 5.44 13.74 -1.86
CA TYR A 63 6.25 12.62 -1.44
C TYR A 63 5.48 11.77 -0.43
N ALA A 64 5.29 10.49 -0.73
CA ALA A 64 4.76 9.55 0.24
C ALA A 64 5.78 9.35 1.37
N ALA A 65 5.33 9.48 2.61
CA ALA A 65 6.13 9.33 3.81
C ALA A 65 5.50 8.33 4.78
N HIS A 66 6.34 7.68 5.58
CA HIS A 66 5.91 6.71 6.58
C HIS A 66 6.89 6.67 7.75
N VAL A 67 6.39 6.89 8.96
CA VAL A 67 7.12 6.80 10.23
C VAL A 67 6.91 5.41 10.84
N TYR A 68 8.00 4.77 11.26
CA TYR A 68 8.01 3.42 11.79
C TYR A 68 9.22 3.18 12.72
N ILE A 69 9.18 2.10 13.49
CA ILE A 69 10.33 1.56 14.22
C ILE A 69 10.93 0.44 13.37
N PRO A 70 12.21 0.55 12.94
CA PRO A 70 12.88 -0.53 12.23
C PRO A 70 13.17 -1.69 13.17
N LEU A 71 13.01 -2.92 12.68
CA LEU A 71 13.36 -4.15 13.38
C LEU A 71 14.28 -4.98 12.49
N VAL A 72 15.57 -4.95 12.78
CA VAL A 72 16.58 -5.74 12.06
C VAL A 72 16.76 -7.09 12.77
N VAL A 73 16.33 -8.16 12.11
CA VAL A 73 16.40 -9.52 12.64
C VAL A 73 17.59 -10.24 12.02
N HIS A 74 18.62 -10.50 12.82
CA HIS A 74 19.86 -11.14 12.36
C HIS A 74 19.74 -12.68 12.31
N PRO A 75 20.42 -13.36 11.37
CA PRO A 75 20.37 -14.82 11.19
C PRO A 75 20.69 -15.69 12.41
N LYS A 76 21.38 -15.13 13.39
CA LYS A 76 21.81 -15.80 14.62
C LYS A 76 20.77 -15.75 15.74
N THR A 77 19.71 -14.95 15.59
CA THR A 77 18.69 -14.80 16.65
C THR A 77 17.66 -15.92 16.58
N ALA A 78 17.09 -16.28 17.73
CA ALA A 78 15.98 -17.24 17.79
C ALA A 78 14.77 -16.76 16.97
N LEU A 79 14.53 -15.45 16.94
CA LEU A 79 13.48 -14.83 16.13
C LEU A 79 13.66 -15.10 14.64
N TYR A 80 14.90 -15.04 14.12
CA TYR A 80 15.15 -15.30 12.71
C TYR A 80 14.75 -16.72 12.32
N SER A 81 15.20 -17.73 13.08
CA SER A 81 14.85 -19.13 12.83
C SER A 81 13.34 -19.34 12.89
N LEU A 82 12.67 -18.73 13.88
CA LEU A 82 11.22 -18.76 13.99
C LEU A 82 10.53 -18.16 12.75
N LEU A 83 11.01 -17.01 12.26
CA LEU A 83 10.45 -16.35 11.09
C LEU A 83 10.63 -17.18 9.82
N GLU A 84 11.78 -17.82 9.62
CA GLU A 84 11.98 -18.72 8.48
C GLU A 84 11.00 -19.90 8.52
N GLU A 85 10.85 -20.56 9.68
CA GLU A 85 9.90 -21.67 9.85
C GLU A 85 8.45 -21.24 9.61
N VAL A 86 8.06 -20.06 10.09
CA VAL A 86 6.71 -19.49 9.86
C VAL A 86 6.50 -19.20 8.37
N LEU A 87 7.52 -18.65 7.69
CA LEU A 87 7.45 -18.34 6.27
C LEU A 87 7.38 -19.62 5.42
N ASP A 88 8.07 -20.68 5.80
CA ASP A 88 8.00 -21.98 5.11
C ASP A 88 6.59 -22.57 5.21
N VAL A 89 6.01 -22.65 6.41
CA VAL A 89 4.62 -23.10 6.59
C VAL A 89 3.63 -22.21 5.82
N THR A 90 3.86 -20.89 5.83
CA THR A 90 3.01 -19.94 5.10
C THR A 90 3.09 -20.18 3.59
N LYS A 91 4.27 -20.44 3.04
CA LYS A 91 4.46 -20.73 1.61
C LYS A 91 3.87 -22.09 1.22
N GLU A 92 3.93 -23.09 2.10
CA GLU A 92 3.27 -24.39 1.89
C GLU A 92 1.76 -24.24 1.78
N MET A 93 1.14 -23.48 2.69
CA MET A 93 -0.30 -23.25 2.70
C MET A 93 -0.76 -22.24 1.64
N VAL A 94 0.08 -21.24 1.34
CA VAL A 94 -0.21 -20.12 0.46
C VAL A 94 1.00 -19.84 -0.43
N PRO A 95 1.17 -20.60 -1.53
CA PRO A 95 2.34 -20.50 -2.41
C PRO A 95 2.54 -19.12 -3.06
N VAL A 96 1.50 -18.29 -3.10
CA VAL A 96 1.53 -16.94 -3.67
C VAL A 96 1.90 -15.86 -2.64
N ALA A 97 2.12 -16.24 -1.38
CA ALA A 97 2.54 -15.31 -0.33
C ALA A 97 3.99 -14.89 -0.56
N HIS A 98 4.23 -13.59 -0.41
CA HIS A 98 5.53 -12.97 -0.55
C HIS A 98 6.08 -12.62 0.84
N ALA A 99 7.32 -13.04 1.13
CA ALA A 99 8.00 -12.68 2.36
C ALA A 99 8.32 -11.17 2.41
N ILE A 100 8.35 -10.61 3.63
CA ILE A 100 8.73 -9.23 3.90
C ILE A 100 10.12 -9.19 4.52
N GLY A 101 10.87 -8.14 4.18
CA GLY A 101 12.13 -7.81 4.83
C GLY A 101 13.36 -8.55 4.30
N ASP A 102 13.26 -9.27 3.18
CA ASP A 102 14.45 -9.81 2.51
C ASP A 102 15.37 -8.66 2.07
N ILE A 103 16.51 -8.50 2.74
CA ILE A 103 17.57 -7.57 2.30
C ILE A 103 18.31 -8.22 1.12
N ASN A 104 17.68 -8.16 -0.04
CA ASN A 104 18.36 -8.42 -1.30
C ASN A 104 19.16 -7.17 -1.63
N SER A 105 20.47 -7.18 -1.36
CA SER A 105 21.37 -6.17 -1.91
C SER A 105 21.13 -6.12 -3.41
N CYS A 106 20.49 -5.04 -3.87
CA CYS A 106 20.40 -4.67 -5.27
C CYS A 106 21.77 -4.18 -5.72
N SER A 107 22.72 -5.11 -5.82
CA SER A 107 23.92 -4.98 -6.63
C SER A 107 24.07 -6.26 -7.44
N ARG A 108 23.37 -6.25 -8.57
CA ARG A 108 23.59 -7.17 -9.68
C ARG A 108 24.92 -6.71 -10.30
N ASN A 109 26.00 -7.42 -10.01
CA ASN A 109 27.20 -7.61 -10.84
C ASN A 109 28.30 -8.30 -10.01
N ASN A 110 28.21 -9.61 -9.83
CA ASN A 110 29.35 -10.49 -10.15
C ASN A 110 28.87 -11.94 -10.22
N SER A 111 29.08 -12.56 -11.37
CA SER A 111 28.99 -13.99 -11.59
C SER A 111 30.15 -14.68 -10.89
N ASP A 112 29.95 -15.06 -9.62
CA ASP A 112 30.65 -16.15 -8.93
C ASP A 112 30.20 -16.22 -7.46
N ALA A 113 29.07 -16.91 -7.22
CA ALA A 113 28.67 -17.32 -5.87
C ALA A 113 27.69 -18.50 -5.96
N VAL A 114 28.08 -19.54 -6.69
CA VAL A 114 27.50 -20.88 -6.48
C VAL A 114 28.06 -21.35 -5.13
N VAL A 115 27.18 -21.61 -4.16
CA VAL A 115 27.49 -22.08 -2.78
C VAL A 115 27.86 -20.98 -1.75
N ASN A 116 26.99 -19.98 -1.56
CA ASN A 116 26.68 -19.45 -0.22
C ASN A 116 25.50 -18.47 -0.27
N SER A 117 24.28 -19.00 -0.31
CA SER A 117 23.04 -18.29 0.02
C SER A 117 22.98 -18.03 1.53
N SER A 118 24.05 -17.45 2.09
CA SER A 118 24.22 -17.25 3.52
C SER A 118 23.17 -16.26 4.01
N ARG A 119 22.17 -16.81 4.71
CA ARG A 119 21.10 -16.16 5.47
C ARG A 119 21.43 -14.69 5.76
N ARG A 120 20.74 -13.77 5.08
CA ARG A 120 20.87 -12.32 5.30
C ARG A 120 19.88 -11.89 6.38
N ALA A 121 20.19 -10.80 7.08
CA ALA A 121 19.28 -10.22 8.05
C ALA A 121 17.97 -9.79 7.37
N ARG A 122 16.88 -9.80 8.15
CA ARG A 122 15.58 -9.29 7.71
C ARG A 122 15.34 -7.90 8.28
N GLU A 123 14.94 -6.95 7.45
CA GLU A 123 14.48 -5.64 7.92
C GLU A 123 12.95 -5.60 7.90
N LEU A 124 12.38 -5.67 9.10
CA LEU A 124 10.95 -5.52 9.32
C LEU A 124 10.66 -4.14 9.93
N HIS A 125 9.39 -3.78 10.04
CA HIS A 125 9.01 -2.52 10.64
C HIS A 125 7.70 -2.62 11.44
N LEU A 126 7.62 -1.78 12.48
CA LEU A 126 6.41 -1.51 13.23
C LEU A 126 5.94 -0.09 12.90
N SER A 127 4.78 0.02 12.25
CA SER A 127 4.23 1.29 11.77
C SER A 127 3.73 2.19 12.89
N LEU A 128 4.14 3.46 12.87
CA LEU A 128 3.68 4.51 13.79
C LEU A 128 2.81 5.57 13.10
N SER A 129 2.62 5.46 11.80
CA SER A 129 1.79 6.38 11.01
C SER A 129 1.12 5.64 9.86
N ARG A 130 0.03 6.22 9.35
CA ARG A 130 -0.51 5.84 8.04
C ARG A 130 0.41 6.41 6.95
N PRO A 131 0.25 6.04 5.67
CA PRO A 131 0.89 6.76 4.58
C PRO A 131 0.57 8.26 4.65
N ILE A 132 1.61 9.08 4.77
CA ILE A 132 1.56 10.54 4.82
C ILE A 132 1.97 11.08 3.47
N PHE A 133 1.44 12.23 3.06
CA PHE A 133 1.89 12.89 1.84
C PHE A 133 2.44 14.28 2.11
N LEU A 134 3.75 14.44 1.92
CA LEU A 134 4.48 15.66 2.18
C LEU A 134 4.75 16.44 0.90
N ARG A 135 4.70 17.77 0.98
CA ARG A 135 5.25 18.65 -0.06
C ARG A 135 6.75 18.88 0.17
N VAL A 136 7.48 19.28 -0.87
CA VAL A 136 8.94 19.55 -0.81
C VAL A 136 9.31 20.40 0.42
N HIS A 137 8.61 21.50 0.65
CA HIS A 137 8.90 22.44 1.75
C HIS A 137 8.62 21.85 3.15
N GLN A 138 7.75 20.84 3.26
CA GLN A 138 7.39 20.21 4.53
C GLN A 138 8.38 19.13 4.96
N ARG A 139 9.23 18.65 4.04
CA ARG A 139 10.14 17.51 4.30
C ARG A 139 11.09 17.77 5.46
N GLU A 140 11.73 18.95 5.48
CA GLU A 140 12.75 19.24 6.50
C GLU A 140 12.13 19.47 7.88
N GLU A 141 11.06 20.26 7.95
CA GLU A 141 10.30 20.50 9.17
C GLU A 141 9.78 19.18 9.77
N PHE A 142 9.25 18.29 8.91
CA PHE A 142 8.79 16.98 9.36
C PHE A 142 9.93 16.14 9.96
N LYS A 143 11.07 16.04 9.27
CA LYS A 143 12.25 15.32 9.81
C LYS A 143 12.71 15.90 11.15
N GLN A 144 12.73 17.22 11.28
CA GLN A 144 13.12 17.90 12.53
C GLN A 144 12.13 17.57 13.67
N ALA A 145 10.82 17.55 13.38
CA ALA A 145 9.81 17.15 14.35
C ALA A 145 10.00 15.70 14.82
N ILE A 146 10.21 14.75 13.90
CA ILE A 146 10.48 13.34 14.26
C ILE A 146 11.77 13.21 15.08
N ARG A 147 12.84 13.93 14.70
CA ARG A 147 14.10 13.95 15.45
C ARG A 147 13.93 14.50 16.87
N LEU A 148 13.10 15.52 17.05
CA LEU A 148 12.78 16.07 18.37
C LEU A 148 11.97 15.09 19.23
N ILE A 149 11.07 14.32 18.62
CA ILE A 149 10.36 13.24 19.31
C ILE A 149 11.34 12.15 19.73
N ALA A 150 12.22 11.72 18.83
CA ALA A 150 13.25 10.72 19.11
C ALA A 150 14.15 11.11 20.30
N SER A 151 14.58 12.37 20.36
CA SER A 151 15.45 12.87 21.44
C SER A 151 14.76 13.01 22.80
N ARG A 152 13.44 12.84 22.88
CA ARG A 152 12.65 12.91 24.12
C ARG A 152 12.18 11.57 24.63
N GLN A 153 12.13 10.56 23.77
CA GLN A 153 11.69 9.20 24.11
C GLN A 153 12.89 8.35 24.51
N ALA A 154 12.76 7.57 25.58
CA ALA A 154 13.78 6.59 25.95
C ALA A 154 13.58 5.28 25.14
N PRO A 155 14.65 4.52 24.87
CA PRO A 155 14.53 3.15 24.41
C PRO A 155 13.66 2.31 25.34
N PHE A 156 12.95 1.35 24.77
CA PHE A 156 12.07 0.48 25.54
C PHE A 156 12.08 -0.94 24.98
N GLN A 157 11.86 -1.89 25.87
CA GLN A 157 11.68 -3.29 25.50
C GLN A 157 10.23 -3.52 25.09
N ALA A 158 10.06 -4.23 23.97
CA ALA A 158 8.78 -4.70 23.49
C ALA A 158 8.85 -6.22 23.25
N SER A 159 7.71 -6.87 23.20
CA SER A 159 7.63 -8.29 22.89
C SER A 159 6.47 -8.59 21.97
N PHE A 160 6.59 -9.66 21.20
CA PHE A 160 5.49 -10.20 20.42
C PHE A 160 4.56 -11.08 21.27
N ALA A 161 3.31 -11.22 20.83
CA ALA A 161 2.29 -12.01 21.52
C ALA A 161 1.70 -13.10 20.63
N THR A 162 1.15 -12.74 19.47
CA THR A 162 0.37 -13.67 18.64
C THR A 162 0.49 -13.34 17.16
N PHE A 163 0.12 -14.31 16.31
CA PHE A 163 -0.04 -14.11 14.88
C PHE A 163 -1.43 -13.58 14.57
N SER A 164 -1.52 -12.70 13.58
CA SER A 164 -2.77 -12.14 13.10
C SER A 164 -2.72 -11.83 11.62
N GLU A 165 -3.90 -11.89 11.00
CA GLU A 165 -4.14 -11.41 9.64
C GLU A 165 -4.60 -9.96 9.68
N PHE A 166 -4.01 -9.13 8.80
CA PHE A 166 -4.43 -7.76 8.56
C PHE A 166 -4.69 -7.55 7.08
N THR A 167 -5.62 -6.65 6.77
CA THR A 167 -5.92 -6.24 5.40
C THR A 167 -5.71 -4.74 5.29
N ASN A 168 -5.15 -4.27 4.17
CA ASN A 168 -5.03 -2.83 3.96
C ASN A 168 -6.39 -2.15 3.80
N ASP A 169 -6.42 -0.82 3.94
CA ASP A 169 -7.65 -0.01 3.86
C ASP A 169 -8.41 -0.24 2.55
N GLU A 170 -7.69 -0.43 1.43
CA GLU A 170 -8.27 -0.65 0.10
C GLU A 170 -8.67 -2.11 -0.17
N ARG A 171 -8.43 -3.03 0.77
CA ARG A 171 -8.68 -4.48 0.62
C ARG A 171 -8.04 -5.14 -0.60
N THR A 172 -6.92 -4.61 -1.05
CA THR A 172 -6.15 -5.17 -2.17
C THR A 172 -5.07 -6.15 -1.72
N ARG A 173 -4.74 -6.19 -0.43
CA ARG A 173 -3.65 -6.99 0.14
C ARG A 173 -3.98 -7.48 1.54
N ALA A 174 -3.64 -8.73 1.78
CA ALA A 174 -3.61 -9.32 3.11
C ALA A 174 -2.16 -9.46 3.59
N PHE A 175 -1.97 -9.29 4.88
CA PHE A 175 -0.69 -9.35 5.56
C PHE A 175 -0.76 -10.36 6.70
N LEU A 176 0.17 -11.29 6.69
CA LEU A 176 0.48 -12.09 7.87
C LEU A 176 1.40 -11.27 8.76
N SER A 177 1.00 -11.05 9.99
CA SER A 177 1.70 -10.20 10.93
C SER A 177 1.81 -10.84 12.32
N ILE A 178 2.76 -10.34 13.11
CA ILE A 178 2.91 -10.68 14.51
C ILE A 178 2.54 -9.44 15.34
N GLU A 179 1.58 -9.59 16.24
CA GLU A 179 1.15 -8.51 17.13
C GLU A 179 2.11 -8.35 18.30
N VAL A 180 2.31 -7.10 18.69
CA VAL A 180 3.04 -6.73 19.90
C VAL A 180 2.16 -7.08 21.11
N GLY A 181 2.77 -7.59 22.17
CA GLY A 181 2.16 -7.82 23.49
C GLY A 181 2.58 -6.77 24.51
N ALA A 182 3.89 -6.68 24.81
CA ALA A 182 4.46 -5.67 25.69
C ALA A 182 5.04 -4.48 24.91
N GLY A 183 5.03 -3.27 25.50
CA GLY A 183 5.51 -2.03 24.85
C GLY A 183 4.41 -1.09 24.33
N HIS A 184 3.13 -1.45 24.54
CA HIS A 184 1.99 -0.65 24.06
C HIS A 184 1.90 0.74 24.67
N HIS A 185 2.40 0.95 25.88
CA HIS A 185 2.33 2.25 26.54
C HIS A 185 3.28 3.23 25.85
N GLU A 186 4.52 2.80 25.61
CA GLU A 186 5.58 3.54 24.96
C GLU A 186 5.24 3.84 23.50
N LEU A 187 4.70 2.84 22.79
CA LEU A 187 4.20 3.02 21.42
C LEU A 187 3.07 4.07 21.35
N ARG A 188 2.11 4.03 22.29
CA ARG A 188 1.05 5.05 22.37
C ARG A 188 1.59 6.43 22.71
N ASN A 189 2.60 6.53 23.57
CA ASN A 189 3.25 7.80 23.89
C ASN A 189 3.93 8.39 22.65
N MET A 190 4.56 7.55 21.81
CA MET A 190 5.08 8.00 20.52
C MET A 190 3.98 8.45 19.55
N LEU A 191 2.87 7.72 19.44
CA LEU A 191 1.73 8.16 18.61
C LEU A 191 1.18 9.52 19.08
N SER A 192 1.01 9.70 20.39
CA SER A 192 0.56 10.97 20.99
C SER A 192 1.54 12.11 20.68
N ALA A 193 2.84 11.85 20.76
CA ALA A 193 3.86 12.83 20.42
C ALA A 193 3.90 13.18 18.91
N LEU A 194 3.53 12.23 18.03
CA LEU A 194 3.46 12.44 16.58
C LEU A 194 2.20 13.21 16.16
N SER A 195 1.09 13.05 16.87
CA SER A 195 -0.22 13.58 16.46
C SER A 195 -0.21 15.09 16.16
N PRO A 196 0.39 15.98 16.98
CA PRO A 196 0.46 17.41 16.65
C PRO A 196 1.16 17.70 15.32
N THR A 197 2.21 16.95 14.99
CA THR A 197 2.94 17.08 13.72
C THR A 197 2.10 16.57 12.55
N LEU A 198 1.33 15.51 12.73
CA LEU A 198 0.43 15.03 11.67
C LEU A 198 -0.71 16.02 11.40
N GLN A 199 -1.28 16.57 12.47
CA GLN A 199 -2.37 17.55 12.40
C GLN A 199 -1.93 18.86 11.74
N SER A 200 -0.72 19.36 12.05
CA SER A 200 -0.19 20.57 11.39
C SER A 200 0.05 20.38 9.89
N LEU A 201 0.31 19.14 9.47
CA LEU A 201 0.46 18.74 8.07
C LEU A 201 -0.87 18.38 7.39
N HIS A 202 -2.00 18.54 8.09
CA HIS A 202 -3.34 18.12 7.66
C HIS A 202 -3.41 16.64 7.26
N GLN A 203 -2.61 15.80 7.93
CA GLN A 203 -2.60 14.35 7.75
C GLN A 203 -3.51 13.68 8.78
N ARG A 204 -3.93 12.45 8.49
CA ARG A 204 -4.70 11.67 9.44
C ARG A 204 -3.81 11.19 10.57
N ASP A 205 -4.34 11.24 11.78
CA ASP A 205 -3.80 10.52 12.92
C ASP A 205 -3.80 9.01 12.65
N PHE A 206 -3.09 8.27 13.50
CA PHE A 206 -3.09 6.81 13.47
C PHE A 206 -4.47 6.23 13.84
N TYR A 207 -4.63 4.91 13.77
CA TYR A 207 -5.90 4.26 14.11
C TYR A 207 -6.30 4.51 15.58
N ASN A 208 -7.58 4.79 15.82
CA ASN A 208 -8.13 5.06 17.16
C ASN A 208 -7.83 3.94 18.17
N GLN A 209 -7.87 2.69 17.70
CA GLN A 209 -7.48 1.51 18.46
C GLN A 209 -6.28 0.86 17.76
N PRO A 210 -5.04 1.29 18.06
CA PRO A 210 -3.86 0.79 17.39
C PRO A 210 -3.60 -0.66 17.78
N ARG A 211 -3.58 -1.54 16.78
CA ARG A 211 -3.04 -2.89 16.91
C ARG A 211 -1.62 -2.85 16.38
N PHE A 212 -0.64 -2.68 17.28
CA PHE A 212 0.76 -2.62 16.87
C PHE A 212 1.22 -4.00 16.42
N HIS A 213 1.79 -4.07 15.24
CA HIS A 213 2.20 -5.32 14.63
C HIS A 213 3.38 -5.12 13.69
N VAL A 214 4.04 -6.23 13.39
CA VAL A 214 5.08 -6.32 12.38
C VAL A 214 4.63 -7.32 11.32
N SER A 215 4.51 -6.87 10.07
CA SER A 215 4.14 -7.74 8.95
C SER A 215 5.34 -8.56 8.48
N ILE A 216 5.13 -9.87 8.32
CA ILE A 216 6.17 -10.83 7.94
C ILE A 216 5.98 -11.39 6.52
N ALA A 217 4.73 -11.48 6.05
CA ALA A 217 4.41 -11.87 4.69
C ALA A 217 3.15 -11.16 4.19
N TRP A 218 2.94 -11.14 2.88
CA TRP A 218 1.76 -10.55 2.27
C TRP A 218 1.34 -11.26 0.99
N ALA A 219 0.07 -11.13 0.62
CA ALA A 219 -0.49 -11.64 -0.63
C ALA A 219 -1.44 -10.61 -1.26
N LEU A 220 -1.60 -10.66 -2.58
CA LEU A 220 -2.61 -9.87 -3.29
C LEU A 220 -3.99 -10.47 -3.07
N LEU A 221 -4.97 -9.61 -2.81
CA LEU A 221 -6.36 -10.02 -2.71
C LEU A 221 -7.07 -9.89 -4.06
N ASP A 222 -8.08 -10.74 -4.27
CA ASP A 222 -8.96 -10.63 -5.43
C ASP A 222 -9.65 -9.26 -5.42
N PRO A 223 -9.72 -8.57 -6.58
CA PRO A 223 -10.47 -7.33 -6.68
C PRO A 223 -11.94 -7.62 -6.38
N ASP A 224 -12.52 -6.83 -5.47
CA ASP A 224 -13.89 -7.00 -4.99
C ASP A 224 -14.87 -6.75 -6.15
N THR A 225 -15.31 -7.81 -6.82
CA THR A 225 -16.24 -7.74 -7.98
C THR A 225 -17.66 -7.31 -7.61
N SER A 226 -17.93 -7.07 -6.32
CA SER A 226 -19.27 -6.73 -5.80
C SER A 226 -19.76 -5.31 -6.16
N MET A 227 -18.95 -4.47 -6.82
CA MET A 227 -19.31 -3.08 -7.17
C MET A 227 -19.33 -2.74 -8.68
N ASN A 228 -19.10 -3.70 -9.58
CA ASN A 228 -19.16 -3.47 -11.04
C ASN A 228 -20.40 -4.09 -11.71
N GLY A 229 -21.53 -4.05 -11.03
CA GLY A 229 -22.82 -4.53 -11.54
C GLY A 229 -23.76 -3.42 -11.99
N ASN A 230 -23.30 -2.47 -12.83
CA ASN A 230 -24.24 -1.71 -13.67
C ASN A 230 -23.50 -0.96 -14.80
N VAL A 231 -23.35 -1.60 -15.96
CA VAL A 231 -23.26 -0.86 -17.22
C VAL A 231 -24.12 -1.59 -18.25
N ASP A 232 -25.14 -0.88 -18.69
CA ASP A 232 -26.23 -1.31 -19.56
C ASP A 232 -25.77 -2.05 -20.82
N ALA A 233 -26.17 -3.31 -20.94
CA ALA A 233 -26.25 -3.99 -22.23
C ALA A 233 -27.56 -3.61 -22.93
N ARG A 234 -27.57 -2.45 -23.60
CA ARG A 234 -28.50 -2.16 -24.70
C ARG A 234 -27.72 -1.91 -25.97
N GLY A 235 -27.70 -2.93 -26.83
CA GLY A 235 -27.20 -2.87 -28.19
C GLY A 235 -27.54 -4.15 -28.93
N GLN A 236 -28.78 -4.23 -29.45
CA GLN A 236 -29.15 -5.16 -30.52
C GLN A 236 -28.29 -4.88 -31.77
N PRO A 237 -28.02 -5.89 -32.62
CA PRO A 237 -28.90 -6.21 -33.75
C PRO A 237 -29.09 -7.74 -33.88
N GLY A 238 -30.20 -8.29 -34.35
CA GLY A 238 -30.72 -8.17 -35.73
C GLY A 238 -30.77 -9.57 -36.33
N THR A 239 -31.98 -10.03 -36.61
CA THR A 239 -32.45 -11.31 -37.18
C THR A 239 -31.73 -11.86 -38.42
N TYR A 240 -31.54 -13.19 -38.49
CA TYR A 240 -31.99 -14.03 -39.62
C TYR A 240 -32.07 -15.53 -39.22
N GLU A 241 -33.12 -16.19 -39.70
CA GLU A 241 -33.43 -17.62 -39.53
C GLU A 241 -32.76 -18.48 -40.63
N GLY A 242 -32.56 -19.78 -40.35
CA GLY A 242 -32.80 -20.82 -41.35
C GLY A 242 -31.67 -21.81 -41.71
N ALA A 243 -31.87 -23.06 -41.28
CA ALA A 243 -31.50 -24.34 -41.92
C ALA A 243 -30.08 -24.97 -41.76
N THR A 244 -30.06 -26.16 -41.18
CA THR A 244 -29.11 -27.28 -41.35
C THR A 244 -29.60 -28.22 -42.49
N PRO A 245 -28.93 -29.33 -42.93
CA PRO A 245 -27.65 -29.94 -42.49
C PRO A 245 -26.69 -30.45 -43.61
N THR A 246 -25.53 -30.98 -43.16
CA THR A 246 -24.73 -32.14 -43.66
C THR A 246 -23.66 -32.04 -44.77
N GLU A 247 -22.50 -32.61 -44.39
CA GLU A 247 -21.47 -33.38 -45.13
C GLU A 247 -20.37 -32.71 -45.97
N GLY A 248 -19.12 -33.12 -45.71
CA GLY A 248 -17.98 -32.94 -46.63
C GLY A 248 -16.62 -32.73 -45.96
N THR A 249 -15.84 -33.80 -45.83
CA THR A 249 -14.47 -33.88 -45.27
C THR A 249 -13.39 -33.44 -46.28
N SER A 250 -12.23 -32.96 -45.76
CA SER A 250 -10.91 -32.71 -46.41
C SER A 250 -10.86 -31.60 -47.48
N ASP A 251 -9.89 -30.68 -47.54
CA ASP A 251 -8.44 -30.88 -47.41
C ASP A 251 -7.68 -29.54 -47.20
N SER A 252 -6.63 -29.60 -46.39
CA SER A 252 -5.31 -28.93 -46.43
C SER A 252 -5.07 -27.47 -46.93
N SER A 253 -4.31 -26.75 -46.07
CA SER A 253 -3.24 -25.77 -46.36
C SER A 253 -3.58 -24.27 -46.40
N GLY A 254 -2.89 -23.47 -45.57
CA GLY A 254 -2.73 -22.03 -45.80
C GLY A 254 -2.43 -21.19 -44.56
N ASP A 255 -1.14 -21.15 -44.22
CA ASP A 255 -0.47 -20.24 -43.29
C ASP A 255 -0.87 -18.75 -43.44
N ASN A 256 -1.21 -18.11 -42.31
CA ASN A 256 -0.86 -16.72 -41.93
C ASN A 256 -1.66 -16.31 -40.69
N GLY A 257 -1.35 -16.94 -39.56
CA GLY A 257 -1.82 -16.52 -38.24
C GLY A 257 -0.83 -15.53 -37.64
N GLU A 258 -1.00 -14.26 -37.97
CA GLU A 258 -0.33 -13.13 -37.32
C GLU A 258 -0.74 -13.14 -35.84
N SER A 259 0.02 -13.90 -35.04
CA SER A 259 -0.15 -13.96 -33.59
C SER A 259 0.20 -12.58 -33.05
N SER A 260 -0.81 -11.72 -32.93
CA SER A 260 -0.84 -10.59 -32.02
C SER A 260 -0.48 -11.12 -30.64
N LYS A 261 0.82 -11.12 -30.33
CA LYS A 261 1.32 -11.27 -28.97
C LYS A 261 0.85 -10.04 -28.22
N GLU A 262 -0.39 -10.07 -27.75
CA GLU A 262 -0.75 -9.30 -26.59
C GLU A 262 0.31 -9.62 -25.53
N PRO A 263 0.97 -8.61 -24.94
CA PRO A 263 1.89 -8.86 -23.86
C PRO A 263 1.09 -9.63 -22.80
N ARG A 264 1.48 -10.87 -22.53
CA ARG A 264 1.00 -11.61 -21.37
C ARG A 264 1.40 -10.76 -20.17
N VAL A 265 0.52 -9.86 -19.75
CA VAL A 265 0.61 -9.25 -18.43
C VAL A 265 0.53 -10.45 -17.50
N GLU A 266 1.66 -10.84 -16.92
CA GLU A 266 1.70 -11.85 -15.87
C GLU A 266 0.70 -11.40 -14.80
N ARG A 267 -0.49 -11.98 -14.84
CA ARG A 267 -1.55 -11.65 -13.91
C ARG A 267 -1.08 -12.21 -12.59
N PHE A 268 -0.57 -11.34 -11.72
CA PHE A 268 -0.12 -11.75 -10.40
C PHE A 268 -1.25 -12.53 -9.73
N ARG A 269 -0.92 -13.71 -9.22
CA ARG A 269 -1.92 -14.60 -8.61
C ARG A 269 -2.41 -13.95 -7.32
N SER A 270 -3.71 -13.71 -7.25
CA SER A 270 -4.43 -13.21 -6.08
C SER A 270 -5.13 -14.32 -5.33
N ILE A 271 -5.53 -14.05 -4.09
CA ILE A 271 -6.33 -14.94 -3.24
C ILE A 271 -7.55 -14.20 -2.71
N PRO A 272 -8.68 -14.86 -2.44
CA PRO A 272 -9.83 -14.18 -1.85
C PRO A 272 -9.56 -13.77 -0.40
N ARG A 273 -8.80 -14.59 0.34
CA ARG A 273 -8.35 -14.39 1.72
C ARG A 273 -7.27 -15.40 2.06
N PHE A 274 -6.55 -15.21 3.16
CA PHE A 274 -5.74 -16.29 3.70
C PHE A 274 -6.61 -17.49 4.13
N PRO A 275 -6.10 -18.74 4.06
CA PRO A 275 -6.81 -19.91 4.58
C PRO A 275 -7.18 -19.72 6.05
N SER A 276 -8.40 -20.07 6.45
CA SER A 276 -8.87 -19.93 7.83
C SER A 276 -7.99 -20.65 8.85
N GLU A 277 -7.37 -21.76 8.42
CA GLU A 277 -6.49 -22.58 9.24
C GLU A 277 -5.07 -22.02 9.39
N LEU A 278 -4.68 -20.99 8.62
CA LEU A 278 -3.31 -20.47 8.65
C LEU A 278 -2.94 -19.94 10.04
N ILE A 279 -3.72 -18.98 10.56
CA ILE A 279 -3.44 -18.38 11.88
C ILE A 279 -3.55 -19.42 13.01
N PRO A 280 -4.60 -20.26 13.10
CA PRO A 280 -4.66 -21.36 14.08
C PRO A 280 -3.45 -22.30 14.01
N THR A 281 -3.02 -22.70 12.80
CA THR A 281 -1.87 -23.59 12.61
C THR A 281 -0.58 -22.93 13.10
N LEU A 282 -0.35 -21.67 12.75
CA LEU A 282 0.82 -20.93 13.20
C LEU A 282 0.81 -20.72 14.71
N HIS A 283 -0.34 -20.39 15.29
CA HIS A 283 -0.47 -20.23 16.74
C HIS A 283 -0.20 -21.57 17.47
N GLN A 284 -0.75 -22.68 16.98
CA GLN A 284 -0.53 -24.00 17.57
C GLN A 284 0.96 -24.41 17.51
N ARG A 285 1.63 -24.17 16.38
CA ARG A 285 3.03 -24.59 16.18
C ARG A 285 4.04 -23.65 16.85
N PHE A 286 3.78 -22.35 16.82
CA PHE A 286 4.78 -21.31 17.08
C PHE A 286 4.36 -20.31 18.16
N GLY A 287 3.13 -20.36 18.66
CA GLY A 287 2.57 -19.42 19.64
C GLY A 287 3.39 -19.24 20.93
N ALA A 288 3.81 -20.35 21.54
CA ALA A 288 4.62 -20.32 22.75
C ALA A 288 6.03 -19.76 22.49
N ARG A 289 6.59 -20.01 21.29
CA ARG A 289 7.91 -19.47 20.90
C ARG A 289 7.82 -17.98 20.64
N VAL A 290 6.84 -17.52 19.87
CA VAL A 290 6.71 -16.10 19.52
C VAL A 290 6.41 -15.22 20.73
N SER A 291 5.70 -15.74 21.73
CA SER A 291 5.42 -15.02 22.99
C SER A 291 6.52 -15.15 24.05
N SER A 292 7.51 -16.02 23.85
CA SER A 292 8.64 -16.17 24.77
C SER A 292 9.53 -14.92 24.75
N GLU A 293 10.01 -14.49 25.91
CA GLU A 293 10.90 -13.32 26.03
C GLU A 293 12.18 -13.49 25.21
N HIS A 294 12.77 -14.70 25.21
CA HIS A 294 14.00 -14.99 24.49
C HIS A 294 13.87 -14.84 22.96
N THR A 295 12.70 -15.17 22.40
CA THR A 295 12.50 -15.19 20.95
C THR A 295 11.74 -13.97 20.46
N GLY A 296 10.68 -13.58 21.17
CA GLY A 296 9.77 -12.51 20.80
C GLY A 296 10.15 -11.13 21.33
N GLY A 297 11.09 -11.06 22.27
CA GLY A 297 11.58 -9.80 22.83
C GLY A 297 12.46 -9.04 21.84
N PHE A 298 12.26 -7.73 21.75
CA PHE A 298 13.12 -6.83 20.98
C PHE A 298 13.20 -5.45 21.64
N ASN A 299 14.35 -4.79 21.47
CA ASN A 299 14.57 -3.44 21.93
C ASN A 299 14.20 -2.44 20.85
N ALA A 300 13.31 -1.50 21.15
CA ALA A 300 13.00 -0.38 20.29
C ALA A 300 13.86 0.82 20.71
N ASP A 301 14.89 1.11 19.93
CA ASP A 301 15.87 2.17 20.20
C ASP A 301 15.99 3.20 19.08
N THR A 302 15.26 3.04 18.00
CA THR A 302 15.38 3.88 16.81
C THR A 302 14.00 4.15 16.24
N VAL A 303 13.79 5.38 15.75
CA VAL A 303 12.64 5.72 14.92
C VAL A 303 13.13 6.10 13.53
N ALA A 304 12.43 5.62 12.51
CA ALA A 304 12.74 5.88 11.11
C ALA A 304 11.56 6.54 10.41
N VAL A 305 11.89 7.37 9.42
CA VAL A 305 10.94 7.91 8.45
C VAL A 305 11.44 7.61 7.06
N LYS A 306 10.60 6.96 6.26
CA LYS A 306 10.78 6.83 4.83
C LYS A 306 10.09 8.00 4.15
N ILE A 307 10.76 8.70 3.23
CA ILE A 307 10.19 9.77 2.40
C ILE A 307 10.55 9.45 0.94
N GLY A 308 9.58 8.96 0.17
CA GLY A 308 9.81 8.44 -1.17
C GLY A 308 10.76 7.24 -1.13
N LYS A 309 11.97 7.41 -1.69
CA LYS A 309 13.02 6.39 -1.70
C LYS A 309 14.03 6.55 -0.55
N ASP A 310 14.05 7.71 0.08
CA ASP A 310 15.02 8.03 1.12
C ASP A 310 14.51 7.52 2.48
N ILE A 311 15.42 7.01 3.31
CA ILE A 311 15.14 6.60 4.69
C ILE A 311 16.03 7.42 5.60
N PHE A 312 15.43 8.01 6.64
CA PHE A 312 16.12 8.76 7.68
C PHE A 312 15.78 8.13 9.02
N SER A 313 16.78 7.89 9.86
CA SER A 313 16.58 7.31 11.19
C SER A 313 17.28 8.12 12.26
N TRP A 314 16.70 8.09 13.46
CA TRP A 314 17.26 8.74 14.64
C TRP A 314 17.18 7.79 15.84
N PRO A 315 18.28 7.63 16.59
CA PRO A 315 18.24 6.89 17.84
C PRO A 315 17.37 7.63 18.86
N LEU A 316 16.68 6.86 19.69
CA LEU A 316 15.97 7.33 20.85
C LEU A 316 16.96 7.81 21.93
N ARG A 317 16.50 8.66 22.83
CA ARG A 317 17.34 9.30 23.86
C ARG A 317 18.05 8.28 24.74
N GLY A 318 19.38 8.28 24.70
CA GLY A 318 20.19 7.37 25.51
C GLY A 318 20.50 6.03 24.85
N SER A 319 20.14 5.85 23.58
CA SER A 319 20.62 4.71 22.80
C SER A 319 22.12 4.88 22.52
N HIS A 320 22.91 3.87 22.86
CA HIS A 320 24.30 3.80 22.44
C HIS A 320 24.33 3.30 21.01
N ILE A 321 24.96 4.05 20.10
CA ILE A 321 25.27 3.57 18.75
C ILE A 321 26.36 2.50 18.94
N HIS A 322 25.99 1.23 18.82
CA HIS A 322 26.92 0.11 18.82
C HIS A 322 27.46 -0.15 17.41
#